data_AF-W4LTV4-F1
#
_entry.id   AF-W4LTV4-F1
#
_cell.length_a   1.000
_cell.length_b   1.000
_cell.length_c   1.000
_cell.angle_alpha   90.00
_cell.angle_beta   90.00
_cell.angle_gamma   90.00
#
_symmetry.space_group_name_H-M   'P 1'
#
loop_
_entity.id
_entity.type
_entity.pdbx_description
1 polymer ?
#
loop_
_entity_poly.entity_id
_entity_poly.type
_entity_poly.pdbx_seq_one_letter_code
_entity_poly.pdbx_strand_id
1 'polypeptide(L)'
;MIDLKAKDEFWAIVEECLVELYRLPTPDARQRSEDMRIRIEAPPTGMSSEIFYHSEPYDVACGIMGVDPNLPQHSQQYDSILSRHSW
;
A
#
# COMPACT_ATOMS: atom_id res chain seq x y z
N MET A 1 15.63 -9.53 5.40
CA MET A 1 14.46 -10.42 5.45
C MET A 1 13.36 -9.74 6.22
N ILE A 2 12.45 -9.09 5.50
CA ILE A 2 11.26 -8.45 6.07
C ILE A 2 10.32 -9.55 6.58
N ASP A 3 9.79 -9.37 7.79
CA ASP A 3 8.85 -10.29 8.43
C ASP A 3 7.56 -10.40 7.60
N LEU A 4 7.00 -11.61 7.47
CA LEU A 4 5.77 -11.85 6.72
C LEU A 4 4.61 -10.99 7.27
N LYS A 5 4.55 -10.81 8.59
CA LYS A 5 3.56 -9.98 9.25
C LYS A 5 3.69 -8.51 8.86
N ALA A 6 4.92 -7.99 8.75
CA ALA A 6 5.17 -6.62 8.33
C ALA A 6 4.73 -6.39 6.88
N LYS A 7 4.90 -7.39 6.01
CA LYS A 7 4.38 -7.33 4.62
C LYS A 7 2.86 -7.34 4.59
N ASP A 8 2.22 -8.17 5.39
CA ASP A 8 0.76 -8.23 5.45
C ASP A 8 0.16 -6.94 6.03
N GLU A 9 0.78 -6.36 7.07
CA GLU A 9 0.40 -5.04 7.62
C GLU A 9 0.59 -3.94 6.57
N PHE A 10 1.70 -3.94 5.83
CA PHE A 10 1.93 -3.01 4.74
C PHE A 10 0.78 -3.05 3.70
N TRP A 11 0.40 -4.24 3.24
CA TRP A 11 -0.67 -4.38 2.25
C TRP A 11 -2.05 -4.05 2.83
N ALA A 12 -2.29 -4.29 4.11
CA ALA A 12 -3.50 -3.87 4.79
C ALA A 12 -3.64 -2.33 4.82
N ILE A 13 -2.55 -1.62 5.15
CA ILE A 13 -2.51 -0.14 5.11
C ILE A 13 -2.78 0.37 3.69
N VAL A 14 -2.18 -0.25 2.66
CA VAL A 14 -2.44 0.10 1.24
C VAL A 14 -3.93 -0.08 0.89
N GLU A 15 -4.55 -1.21 1.26
CA GLU A 15 -5.97 -1.46 1.01
C GLU A 15 -6.86 -0.41 1.72
N GLU A 16 -6.57 -0.09 2.99
CA GLU A 16 -7.29 0.95 3.73
C GLU A 16 -7.13 2.34 3.10
N CYS A 17 -5.94 2.68 2.58
CA CYS A 17 -5.73 3.92 1.85
C CYS A 17 -6.62 4.00 0.59
N LEU A 18 -6.70 2.92 -0.18
CA LEU A 18 -7.55 2.84 -1.37
C LEU A 18 -9.04 3.03 -1.02
N VAL A 19 -9.49 2.43 0.09
CA VAL A 19 -10.88 2.53 0.52
C VAL A 19 -11.21 3.91 1.13
N GLU A 20 -10.41 4.39 2.07
CA GLU A 20 -10.76 5.59 2.86
C GLU A 20 -10.39 6.90 2.18
N LEU A 21 -9.21 6.95 1.53
CA LEU A 21 -8.72 8.15 0.87
C LEU A 21 -9.30 8.28 -0.55
N TYR A 22 -9.34 7.16 -1.28
CA TYR A 22 -9.75 7.14 -2.69
C TYR A 22 -11.17 6.63 -2.93
N ARG A 23 -11.90 6.26 -1.87
CA ARG A 23 -13.31 5.81 -1.92
C ARG A 23 -13.52 4.62 -2.85
N LEU A 24 -12.49 3.78 -3.04
CA LEU A 24 -12.61 2.56 -3.81
C LEU A 24 -13.48 1.54 -3.05
N PRO A 25 -14.39 0.81 -3.71
CA PRO A 25 -15.06 -0.30 -3.07
C PRO A 25 -14.05 -1.32 -2.54
N THR A 26 -14.30 -1.88 -1.35
CA THR A 26 -13.39 -2.87 -0.74
C THR A 26 -13.01 -4.04 -1.66
N PRO A 27 -13.93 -4.64 -2.44
CA PRO A 27 -13.55 -5.69 -3.40
C PRO A 27 -12.53 -5.22 -4.43
N ASP A 28 -12.69 -3.99 -4.93
CA ASP A 28 -11.79 -3.42 -5.94
C ASP A 28 -10.44 -3.03 -5.32
N ALA A 29 -10.44 -2.52 -4.09
CA ALA A 29 -9.22 -2.16 -3.35
C ALA A 29 -8.37 -3.39 -3.08
N ARG A 30 -9.00 -4.48 -2.65
CA ARG A 30 -8.34 -5.78 -2.46
C ARG A 30 -7.77 -6.33 -3.76
N GLN A 31 -8.57 -6.33 -4.84
CA GLN A 31 -8.10 -6.87 -6.12
C GLN A 31 -6.87 -6.10 -6.63
N ARG A 32 -6.91 -4.75 -6.58
CA ARG A 32 -5.81 -3.93 -7.08
C ARG A 32 -4.55 -4.01 -6.23
N SER A 33 -4.69 -4.08 -4.90
CA SER A 33 -3.55 -4.26 -4.00
C SER A 33 -2.92 -5.64 -4.18
N GLU A 34 -3.72 -6.70 -4.31
CA GLU A 34 -3.23 -8.06 -4.57
C GLU A 34 -2.52 -8.17 -5.93
N ASP A 35 -3.10 -7.59 -7.00
CA ASP A 35 -2.46 -7.55 -8.32
C ASP A 35 -1.08 -6.88 -8.27
N MET A 36 -0.96 -5.80 -7.46
CA MET A 36 0.31 -5.12 -7.25
C MET A 36 1.28 -5.98 -6.43
N ARG A 37 0.82 -6.58 -5.33
CA ARG A 37 1.59 -7.51 -4.50
C ARG A 37 2.20 -8.63 -5.31
N ILE A 38 1.40 -9.29 -6.16
CA ILE A 38 1.86 -10.36 -7.04
C ILE A 38 2.98 -9.87 -7.98
N ARG A 39 2.85 -8.67 -8.57
CA ARG A 39 3.87 -8.10 -9.46
C ARG A 39 5.20 -7.83 -8.73
N ILE A 40 5.14 -7.44 -7.48
CA ILE A 40 6.32 -7.14 -6.65
C ILE A 40 6.98 -8.41 -6.13
N GLU A 41 6.19 -9.41 -5.76
CA GLU A 41 6.67 -10.67 -5.21
C GLU A 41 7.12 -11.65 -6.31
N ALA A 42 6.72 -11.41 -7.57
CA ALA A 42 7.24 -12.08 -8.76
C ALA A 42 8.01 -11.12 -9.69
N PRO A 43 9.06 -10.42 -9.22
CA PRO A 43 9.79 -9.48 -10.06
C PRO A 43 10.58 -10.23 -11.14
N PRO A 44 10.78 -9.64 -12.33
CA PRO A 44 11.72 -10.19 -13.31
C PRO A 44 13.12 -10.32 -12.71
N THR A 45 13.87 -11.32 -13.17
CA THR A 45 15.12 -11.80 -12.56
C THR A 45 16.10 -10.66 -12.29
N GLY A 46 16.46 -10.45 -11.02
CA GLY A 46 17.50 -9.48 -10.60
C GLY A 46 17.02 -8.30 -9.75
N MET A 47 15.72 -8.13 -9.51
CA MET A 47 15.17 -7.12 -8.59
C MET A 47 14.75 -7.75 -7.26
N SER A 48 15.13 -7.12 -6.13
CA SER A 48 14.67 -7.55 -4.80
C SER A 48 13.36 -6.85 -4.45
N SER A 49 12.35 -7.65 -4.12
CA SER A 49 11.07 -7.15 -3.59
C SER A 49 11.22 -6.41 -2.26
N GLU A 50 12.32 -6.63 -1.53
CA GLU A 50 12.59 -5.91 -0.27
C GLU A 50 12.73 -4.40 -0.49
N ILE A 51 13.22 -3.95 -1.65
CA ILE A 51 13.34 -2.50 -1.97
C ILE A 51 11.95 -1.85 -2.00
N PHE A 52 10.94 -2.58 -2.46
CA PHE A 52 9.59 -2.06 -2.55
C PHE A 52 8.98 -1.76 -1.18
N TYR A 53 9.20 -2.66 -0.21
CA TYR A 53 8.68 -2.54 1.16
C TYR A 53 9.38 -1.46 1.99
N HIS A 54 10.35 -0.74 1.42
CA HIS A 54 10.87 0.52 1.99
C HIS A 54 10.10 1.76 1.54
N SER A 55 9.18 1.63 0.57
CA SER A 55 8.29 2.71 0.16
C SER A 55 7.21 2.94 1.22
N GLU A 56 6.63 4.13 1.26
CA GLU A 56 5.47 4.39 2.11
C GLU A 56 4.21 3.72 1.53
N PRO A 57 3.35 3.07 2.35
CA PRO A 57 2.07 2.52 1.90
C PRO A 57 1.20 3.53 1.15
N TYR A 58 1.22 4.80 1.57
CA TYR A 58 0.49 5.87 0.90
C TYR A 58 0.96 6.09 -0.54
N ASP A 59 2.27 6.12 -0.78
CA ASP A 59 2.84 6.32 -2.11
C ASP A 59 2.48 5.16 -3.04
N VAL A 60 2.43 3.94 -2.50
CA VAL A 60 1.99 2.76 -3.24
C VAL A 60 0.50 2.85 -3.59
N ALA A 61 -0.36 3.29 -2.66
CA ALA A 61 -1.77 3.52 -2.95
C ALA A 61 -1.96 4.59 -4.04
N CYS A 62 -1.17 5.68 -4.01
CA CYS A 62 -1.14 6.69 -5.06
C CYS A 62 -0.75 6.09 -6.43
N GLY A 63 0.30 5.27 -6.44
CA GLY A 63 0.76 4.56 -7.64
C GLY A 63 -0.29 3.61 -8.22
N ILE A 64 -1.03 2.89 -7.37
CA ILE A 64 -2.15 2.03 -7.80
C ILE A 64 -3.29 2.86 -8.40
N MET A 65 -3.55 4.05 -7.85
CA MET A 65 -4.59 4.96 -8.35
C MET A 65 -4.16 5.77 -9.57
N GLY A 66 -2.88 5.78 -9.91
CA GLY A 66 -2.34 6.59 -11.00
C GLY A 66 -2.45 8.09 -10.74
N VAL A 67 -2.35 8.50 -9.48
CA VAL A 67 -2.43 9.90 -9.04
C VAL A 67 -1.13 10.32 -8.37
N ASP A 68 -0.83 11.61 -8.41
CA ASP A 68 0.32 12.15 -7.69
C ASP A 68 0.07 12.14 -6.18
N PRO A 69 1.08 11.80 -5.36
CA PRO A 69 0.95 11.81 -3.90
C PRO A 69 0.73 13.24 -3.41
N ASN A 70 -0.39 13.45 -2.72
CA ASN A 70 -0.73 14.70 -2.05
C ASN A 70 -0.99 14.43 -0.57
N LEU A 71 0.07 14.01 0.14
CA LEU A 71 0.01 13.67 1.55
C LEU A 71 -0.59 14.81 2.41
N PRO A 72 -0.30 16.11 2.20
CA PRO A 72 -0.94 17.17 2.97
C PRO A 72 -2.47 17.11 2.97
N GLN A 73 -3.08 16.74 1.85
CA GLN A 73 -4.54 16.62 1.71
C GLN A 73 -5.11 15.42 2.49
N HIS A 74 -4.34 14.35 2.64
CA HIS A 74 -4.78 13.10 3.28
C HIS A 74 -4.14 12.84 4.65
N SER A 75 -3.25 13.73 5.12
CA SER A 75 -2.40 13.55 6.30
C SER A 75 -3.15 13.04 7.52
N GLN A 76 -4.22 13.73 7.92
CA GLN A 76 -5.02 13.35 9.09
C GLN A 76 -5.69 11.96 8.94
N GLN A 77 -6.16 11.62 7.74
CA GLN A 77 -6.81 10.34 7.47
C GLN A 77 -5.78 9.22 7.41
N TYR A 78 -4.61 9.50 6.83
CA TYR A 78 -3.50 8.56 6.77
C TYR A 78 -2.92 8.27 8.15
N ASP A 79 -2.70 9.29 8.99
CA ASP A 79 -2.30 9.11 10.39
C ASP A 79 -3.30 8.25 11.16
N SER A 80 -4.61 8.43 10.88
CA SER A 80 -5.66 7.62 11.50
C SER A 80 -5.59 6.15 11.06
N ILE A 81 -5.28 5.88 9.79
CA ILE A 81 -5.04 4.52 9.30
C ILE A 81 -3.79 3.95 9.97
N LEU A 82 -2.67 4.67 9.93
CA LEU A 82 -1.41 4.23 10.53
C LEU A 82 -1.56 3.86 12.00
N SER A 83 -2.29 4.67 12.79
CA SER A 83 -2.50 4.39 14.22
C SER A 83 -3.26 3.08 14.54
N ARG A 84 -3.97 2.50 13.56
CA ARG A 84 -4.67 1.20 13.70
C ARG A 84 -3.74 0.03 13.45
N HIS A 85 -2.67 0.27 12.70
CA HIS A 85 -1.59 -0.67 12.46
C HIS A 85 -0.45 -0.31 13.43
N SER A 86 0.42 -1.25 13.78
CA SER A 86 1.59 -0.91 14.62
C SER A 86 2.71 -0.32 13.75
N TRP A 87 2.36 0.66 12.90
CA TRP A 87 3.21 1.26 11.87
C TRP A 87 3.88 2.55 12.37
#